data_AF-A0A9D9C9R1-F1
#
_entry.id   AF-A0A9D9C9R1-F1
#
_cell.length_a   1.000
_cell.length_b   1.000
_cell.length_c   1.000
_cell.angle_alpha   90.00
_cell.angle_beta   90.00
_cell.angle_gamma   90.00
#
_symmetry.space_group_name_H-M   'P 1'
#
loop_
_entity.id
_entity.type
_entity.pdbx_description
1 polymer ?
#
loop_
_entity_poly.entity_id
_entity_poly.type
_entity_poly.pdbx_seq_one_letter_code
_entity_poly.pdbx_strand_id
1 'polypeptide(L)'
;YSFDEHDETVAYSLSIPFVSTLVFSAVMKHQEAPGTTFKKHMAIAKGLLGEDDYLLQEILFNPRTPAQVENIRLELKHLLEIISNKDAEAMKSFLTDIRRKIQ
;
A
#
# COMPACT_ATOMS: atom_id res chain seq x y z
N TYR A 1 -14.52 -22.85 3.71
CA TYR A 1 -14.22 -22.53 2.31
C TYR A 1 -15.50 -22.41 1.52
N SER A 2 -16.29 -21.39 1.87
CA SER A 2 -17.32 -20.86 0.96
C SER A 2 -16.64 -19.95 -0.07
N PHE A 3 -17.36 -19.65 -1.15
CA PHE A 3 -16.94 -18.70 -2.19
C PHE A 3 -16.64 -17.31 -1.58
N ASP A 4 -17.39 -16.92 -0.55
CA ASP A 4 -17.26 -15.62 0.13
C ASP A 4 -15.93 -15.44 0.88
N GLU A 5 -15.41 -16.50 1.52
CA GLU A 5 -14.12 -16.45 2.23
C GLU A 5 -12.93 -16.36 1.26
N HIS A 6 -13.08 -16.96 0.07
CA HIS A 6 -12.10 -16.87 -1.00
C HIS A 6 -12.05 -15.44 -1.57
N ASP A 7 -13.21 -14.85 -1.85
CA ASP A 7 -13.33 -13.47 -2.31
C ASP A 7 -12.83 -12.46 -1.27
N GLU A 8 -13.07 -12.67 0.03
CA GLU A 8 -12.55 -11.80 1.08
C GLU A 8 -11.03 -11.81 1.15
N THR A 9 -10.42 -13.01 1.09
CA THR A 9 -8.96 -13.16 1.17
C THR A 9 -8.28 -12.63 -0.09
N VAL A 10 -8.85 -12.90 -1.27
CA VAL A 10 -8.35 -12.41 -2.56
C VAL A 10 -8.51 -10.89 -2.65
N ALA A 11 -9.66 -10.34 -2.27
CA ALA A 11 -9.88 -8.89 -2.25
C ALA A 11 -8.94 -8.18 -1.28
N TYR A 12 -8.74 -8.70 -0.07
CA TYR A 12 -7.85 -8.11 0.93
C TYR A 12 -6.38 -8.16 0.48
N SER A 13 -5.94 -9.31 -0.03
CA SER A 13 -4.54 -9.53 -0.45
C SER A 13 -4.15 -8.75 -1.70
N LEU A 14 -5.11 -8.44 -2.59
CA LEU A 14 -4.84 -7.67 -3.81
C LEU A 14 -5.01 -6.16 -3.62
N SER A 15 -6.03 -5.71 -2.87
CA SER A 15 -6.38 -4.28 -2.81
C SER A 15 -5.31 -3.44 -2.11
N ILE A 16 -4.77 -3.91 -0.97
CA ILE A 16 -3.77 -3.14 -0.21
C ILE A 16 -2.47 -2.95 -1.02
N PRO A 17 -1.84 -4.00 -1.58
CA PRO A 17 -0.65 -3.83 -2.40
C PRO A 17 -0.90 -2.99 -3.65
N PHE A 18 -2.02 -3.19 -4.36
CA PHE A 18 -2.35 -2.43 -5.57
C PHE A 18 -2.47 -0.93 -5.28
N VAL A 19 -3.29 -0.57 -4.29
CA VAL A 19 -3.48 0.83 -3.90
C VAL A 19 -2.15 1.45 -3.46
N SER A 20 -1.35 0.72 -2.67
CA SER A 20 -0.03 1.20 -2.23
C SER A 20 0.91 1.46 -3.39
N THR A 21 0.93 0.58 -4.39
CA THR A 21 1.73 0.74 -5.61
C THR A 21 1.23 1.89 -6.47
N LEU A 22 -0.08 2.07 -6.63
CA LEU A 22 -0.65 3.17 -7.42
C LEU A 22 -0.36 4.54 -6.79
N VAL A 23 -0.53 4.67 -5.47
CA VAL A 23 -0.19 5.90 -4.74
C VAL A 23 1.31 6.19 -4.81
N PHE A 24 2.15 5.16 -4.67
CA PHE A 24 3.60 5.28 -4.91
C PHE A 24 3.89 5.82 -6.32
N SER A 25 3.28 5.22 -7.35
CA SER A 25 3.44 5.64 -8.74
C SER A 25 2.95 7.07 -9.01
N ALA A 26 1.88 7.51 -8.33
CA ALA A 26 1.30 8.83 -8.50
C ALA A 26 2.17 9.96 -7.96
N VAL A 27 3.00 9.70 -6.94
CA VAL A 27 3.82 10.74 -6.28
C VAL A 27 5.31 10.62 -6.58
N MET A 28 5.78 9.47 -7.07
CA MET A 28 7.18 9.27 -7.41
C MET A 28 7.62 10.19 -8.54
N LYS A 29 8.89 10.60 -8.52
CA LYS A 29 9.55 11.27 -9.64
C LYS A 29 10.53 10.30 -10.28
N HIS A 30 10.61 10.33 -11.61
CA HIS A 30 11.64 9.61 -12.33
C HIS A 30 12.99 10.22 -11.96
N GLN A 31 13.75 9.51 -11.15
CA GLN A 31 15.09 9.90 -10.72
C GLN A 31 15.99 8.66 -10.79
N GLU A 32 17.27 8.87 -11.10
CA GLU A 32 18.28 7.84 -10.85
C GLU A 32 18.52 7.77 -9.34
N ALA A 33 17.61 7.11 -8.62
CA ALA A 33 17.73 6.93 -7.18
C ALA A 33 18.86 5.94 -6.89
N PRO A 34 19.88 6.30 -6.08
CA PRO A 34 20.77 5.32 -5.50
C PRO A 34 19.98 4.45 -4.51
N GLY A 35 20.03 3.13 -4.68
CA GLY A 35 19.42 2.17 -3.75
C GLY A 35 18.58 1.09 -4.42
N THR A 36 18.46 -0.05 -3.75
CA THR A 36 17.74 -1.23 -4.26
C THR A 36 16.22 -1.15 -3.99
N THR A 37 15.79 -0.43 -2.95
CA THR A 37 14.37 -0.32 -2.58
C THR A 37 13.55 0.42 -3.64
N PHE A 38 13.97 1.61 -4.07
CA PHE A 38 13.26 2.36 -5.11
C PHE A 38 13.15 1.56 -6.41
N LYS A 39 14.23 0.89 -6.83
CA LYS A 39 14.23 0.02 -8.02
C LYS A 39 13.25 -1.15 -7.88
N LYS A 40 13.15 -1.78 -6.70
CA LYS A 40 12.19 -2.85 -6.43
C LYS A 40 10.74 -2.35 -6.51
N HIS A 41 10.43 -1.22 -5.86
CA HIS A 41 9.09 -0.63 -5.94
C HIS A 41 8.73 -0.19 -7.37
N MET A 42 9.68 0.38 -8.12
CA MET A 42 9.50 0.73 -9.53
C MET A 42 9.23 -0.52 -10.40
N ALA A 43 9.91 -1.64 -10.15
CA ALA A 43 9.65 -2.88 -10.87
C ALA A 43 8.24 -3.41 -10.62
N ILE A 44 7.76 -3.36 -9.37
CA ILE A 44 6.38 -3.72 -9.00
C ILE A 44 5.39 -2.79 -9.70
N ALA A 45 5.62 -1.47 -9.65
CA ALA A 45 4.80 -0.46 -10.30
C ALA A 45 4.67 -0.67 -11.81
N LYS A 46 5.79 -0.97 -12.49
CA LYS A 46 5.79 -1.26 -13.93
C LYS A 46 5.04 -2.55 -14.27
N GLY A 47 5.16 -3.58 -13.45
CA GLY A 47 4.38 -4.81 -13.62
C GLY A 47 2.88 -4.51 -13.50
N LEU A 48 2.48 -3.85 -12.40
CA LEU A 48 1.08 -3.50 -12.15
C LEU A 48 0.47 -2.63 -13.25
N LEU A 49 1.15 -1.57 -13.66
CA LEU A 49 0.66 -0.63 -14.68
C LEU A 49 0.81 -1.17 -16.12
N GLY A 50 1.37 -2.37 -16.29
CA GLY A 50 1.38 -3.09 -17.56
C GLY A 50 0.17 -4.02 -17.74
N GLU A 51 -0.63 -4.21 -16.69
CA GLU A 51 -1.88 -4.97 -16.74
C GLU A 51 -2.97 -4.19 -17.49
N ASP A 52 -4.02 -4.90 -17.92
CA ASP A 52 -5.16 -4.32 -18.62
C ASP A 52 -6.00 -3.39 -17.72
N ASP A 53 -6.43 -2.24 -18.25
CA ASP A 53 -7.20 -1.24 -17.51
C ASP A 53 -8.51 -1.80 -16.93
N TYR A 54 -9.16 -2.73 -17.62
CA TYR A 54 -10.39 -3.36 -17.14
C TYR A 54 -10.12 -4.23 -15.91
N LEU A 55 -9.01 -4.98 -15.91
CA LEU A 55 -8.58 -5.78 -14.76
C LEU A 55 -8.24 -4.88 -13.56
N LEU A 56 -7.52 -3.78 -13.79
CA LEU A 56 -7.23 -2.80 -12.73
C LEU A 56 -8.51 -2.20 -12.15
N GLN A 57 -9.48 -1.89 -13.01
CA GLN A 57 -10.79 -1.36 -12.61
C GLN A 57 -11.57 -2.38 -11.77
N GLU A 58 -11.64 -3.65 -12.18
CA GLU A 58 -12.35 -4.70 -11.43
C GLU A 58 -11.80 -4.86 -10.01
N ILE A 59 -10.48 -4.84 -9.86
CA ILE A 59 -9.82 -4.95 -8.55
C ILE A 59 -10.10 -3.70 -7.70
N LEU A 60 -9.98 -2.51 -8.27
CA LEU A 60 -10.19 -1.26 -7.53
C LEU A 60 -11.66 -1.03 -7.16
N PHE A 61 -12.60 -1.50 -7.98
CA PHE A 61 -14.04 -1.35 -7.74
C PHE A 61 -14.65 -2.48 -6.90
N ASN A 62 -13.82 -3.37 -6.36
CA ASN A 62 -14.27 -4.31 -5.34
C ASN A 62 -14.92 -3.55 -4.15
N PRO A 63 -16.12 -3.95 -3.69
CA PRO A 63 -16.83 -3.26 -2.60
C PRO A 63 -16.05 -3.13 -1.28
N ARG A 64 -15.02 -3.96 -1.06
CA ARG A 64 -14.16 -3.92 0.12
C ARG A 64 -12.99 -2.95 -0.02
N THR A 65 -12.61 -2.56 -1.24
CA THR A 65 -11.46 -1.67 -1.51
C THR A 65 -11.56 -0.32 -0.79
N PRO A 66 -12.71 0.38 -0.75
CA PRO A 66 -12.81 1.68 -0.07
C PRO A 66 -12.38 1.66 1.39
N ALA A 67 -12.75 0.61 2.14
CA ALA A 67 -12.35 0.47 3.54
C ALA A 67 -10.83 0.29 3.69
N GLN A 68 -10.18 -0.41 2.75
CA GLN A 68 -8.73 -0.58 2.75
C GLN A 68 -8.00 0.72 2.40
N VAL A 69 -8.51 1.48 1.44
CA VAL A 69 -7.98 2.81 1.11
C VAL A 69 -8.07 3.74 2.33
N GLU A 70 -9.19 3.71 3.04
CA GLU A 70 -9.38 4.50 4.26
C GLU A 70 -8.39 4.10 5.37
N ASN A 71 -8.17 2.80 5.58
CA ASN A 71 -7.16 2.31 6.54
C ASN A 71 -5.75 2.81 6.18
N ILE A 72 -5.36 2.72 4.90
CA ILE A 72 -4.06 3.24 4.42
C ILE A 72 -3.97 4.76 4.67
N ARG A 73 -5.04 5.50 4.40
CA ARG A 73 -5.08 6.96 4.61
C ARG A 73 -4.91 7.34 6.08
N LEU A 74 -5.54 6.58 7.00
CA LEU A 74 -5.40 6.80 8.44
C LEU A 74 -3.97 6.53 8.92
N GLU A 75 -3.36 5.43 8.48
CA GLU A 75 -1.96 5.12 8.81
C GLU A 75 -0.98 6.15 8.23
N LEU A 76 -1.22 6.63 7.00
CA LEU A 76 -0.43 7.70 6.40
C LEU A 76 -0.57 9.02 7.18
N LYS A 77 -1.78 9.35 7.64
CA LYS A 77 -2.01 10.54 8.46
C LYS A 77 -1.26 10.44 9.79
N HIS A 78 -1.35 9.31 10.48
CA HIS A 78 -0.64 9.07 11.73
C HIS A 78 0.88 9.16 11.56
N LEU A 79 1.44 8.52 10.53
CA LEU A 79 2.86 8.61 10.22
C LEU A 79 3.29 10.05 9.90
N LEU A 80 2.47 10.79 9.14
CA LEU A 80 2.73 12.20 8.83
C LEU A 80 2.77 13.07 10.09
N GLU A 81 1.86 12.85 11.05
CA GLU A 81 1.84 13.56 12.33
C GLU A 81 3.14 13.30 13.13
N ILE A 82 3.55 12.04 13.25
CA ILE A 82 4.81 11.65 13.92
C ILE A 82 6.01 12.37 13.26
N ILE A 83 6.10 12.32 11.93
CA ILE A 83 7.20 12.93 11.16
C ILE A 83 7.21 14.45 11.34
N SER A 84 6.04 15.10 11.22
CA SER A 84 5.91 16.55 11.31
C SER A 84 6.30 17.09 12.68
N ASN A 85 5.95 16.36 13.73
CA ASN A 85 6.30 16.69 15.11
C ASN A 85 7.73 16.27 15.48
N LYS A 86 8.43 15.52 14.60
CA LYS A 86 9.74 14.91 14.87
C LYS A 86 9.74 14.07 16.17
N ASP A 87 8.65 13.37 16.42
CA ASP A 87 8.44 12.61 17.64
C ASP A 87 9.17 11.25 17.57
N ALA A 88 10.32 11.16 18.24
CA ALA A 88 11.14 9.95 18.25
C ALA A 88 10.52 8.79 19.04
N GLU A 89 9.75 9.09 20.09
CA GLU A 89 9.12 8.05 20.92
C GLU A 89 7.95 7.42 20.17
N ALA A 90 7.08 8.25 19.59
CA ALA A 90 5.97 7.78 18.76
C ALA A 90 6.49 7.01 17.53
N MET A 91 7.56 7.47 16.88
CA MET A 91 8.20 6.74 15.78
C MET A 91 8.69 5.36 16.23
N LYS A 92 9.33 5.25 17.39
CA LYS A 92 9.78 3.96 17.92
C LYS A 92 8.61 3.02 18.19
N SER A 93 7.51 3.52 18.77
CA SER A 93 6.30 2.73 19.00
C SER A 93 5.70 2.24 17.68
N PHE A 94 5.49 3.16 16.73
CA PHE A 94 4.97 2.85 15.41
C PHE A 94 5.78 1.75 14.71
N LEU A 95 7.12 1.89 14.68
CA LEU A 95 8.01 0.87 14.08
C LEU A 95 7.96 -0.47 14.81
N THR A 96 7.75 -0.48 16.13
CA THR A 96 7.63 -1.70 16.92
C THR A 96 6.33 -2.44 16.61
N ASP A 97 5.23 -1.69 16.51
CA ASP A 97 3.92 -2.26 16.22
C ASP A 97 3.85 -2.83 14.80
N ILE A 98 4.37 -2.13 13.79
CA ILE A 98 4.39 -2.68 12.42
C ILE A 98 5.27 -3.93 12.31
N ARG A 99 6.40 -4.00 13.05
CA ARG A 99 7.26 -5.20 13.08
C ARG A 99 6.53 -6.39 13.67
N ARG A 100 5.74 -6.19 14.73
CA ARG A 100 4.91 -7.25 15.34
C ARG A 100 3.82 -7.74 14.39
N LYS A 101 3.24 -6.85 13.57
CA LYS A 101 2.16 -7.19 12.62
C LYS A 101 2.63 -8.04 11.43
N ILE A 102 3.92 -8.06 11.11
CA ILE A 102 4.47 -8.78 9.94
C ILE A 102 5.31 -10.01 10.31
N GLN A 103 5.38 -10.36 11.60
CA GLN A 103 5.97 -11.60 12.11
C GLN A 103 4.91 -12.68 12.23
#